data_AF-A0A7C2Y709-F1
#
_entry.id   AF-A0A7C2Y709-F1
#
_cell.length_a   1.000
_cell.length_b   1.000
_cell.length_c   1.000
_cell.angle_alpha   90.00
_cell.angle_beta   90.00
_cell.angle_gamma   90.00
#
_symmetry.space_group_name_H-M   'P 1'
#
loop_
_entity.id
_entity.type
_entity.pdbx_description
1 polymer ?
#
loop_
_entity_poly.entity_id
_entity_poly.type
_entity_poly.pdbx_seq_one_letter_code
_entity_poly.pdbx_strand_id
1 'polypeptide(L)' 'MPLQVGERAPEFVLTDPQRQQVRLSDFLGEKHVVLAFYLLAFTPG' A
#
# COMPACT_ATOMS: atom_id res chain seq x y z
N MET A 1 -17.27 4.08 -3.68
CA MET A 1 -17.70 2.87 -2.94
C MET A 1 -16.44 2.22 -2.37
N PRO A 2 -16.53 1.48 -1.25
CA PRO A 2 -15.38 0.72 -0.76
C PRO A 2 -14.94 -0.32 -1.80
N LEU A 3 -13.64 -0.65 -1.81
CA LEU A 3 -13.08 -1.68 -2.69
C LEU A 3 -13.70 -3.05 -2.33
N GLN A 4 -14.06 -3.84 -3.34
CA GLN A 4 -14.65 -5.17 -3.16
C GLN A 4 -13.63 -6.27 -3.42
N VAL A 5 -13.86 -7.47 -2.85
CA VAL A 5 -13.02 -8.63 -3.10
C VAL A 5 -13.07 -9.00 -4.59
N GLY A 6 -11.90 -9.25 -5.18
CA GLY A 6 -11.75 -9.53 -6.61
C GLY A 6 -11.55 -8.29 -7.48
N GLU A 7 -11.81 -7.09 -6.95
CA GLU A 7 -11.44 -5.86 -7.66
C GLU A 7 -9.92 -5.67 -7.68
N ARG A 8 -9.42 -5.09 -8.78
CA ARG A 8 -8.01 -4.74 -8.89
C ARG A 8 -7.68 -3.64 -7.88
N ALA A 9 -6.63 -3.85 -7.09
CA ALA A 9 -6.14 -2.83 -6.17
C ALA A 9 -5.80 -1.52 -6.93
N PRO A 10 -6.27 -0.35 -6.47
CA PRO A 10 -5.98 0.93 -7.10
C PRO A 10 -4.48 1.24 -7.07
N GLU A 11 -3.97 1.84 -8.15
CA GLU A 11 -2.58 2.28 -8.21
C GLU A 11 -2.32 3.42 -7.20
N PHE A 12 -1.14 3.39 -6.59
CA PHE A 12 -0.64 4.50 -5.80
C PHE A 12 0.88 4.57 -5.89
N VAL A 13 1.41 5.78 -5.69
CA VAL A 13 2.83 6.02 -5.49
C VAL A 13 2.99 6.80 -4.20
N LEU A 14 3.73 6.25 -3.26
CA LEU A 14 4.00 6.86 -1.96
C LEU A 14 5.51 7.07 -1.78
N THR A 15 5.87 8.07 -1.00
CA THR A 15 7.26 8.29 -0.59
C THR A 15 7.50 7.59 0.74
N ASP A 16 8.51 6.73 0.78
CA ASP A 16 8.92 6.05 2.00
C ASP A 16 9.77 6.96 2.92
N PRO A 17 10.12 6.52 4.15
CA PRO A 17 10.97 7.30 5.06
C PRO A 17 12.37 7.62 4.51
N GLN A 18 12.86 6.85 3.55
CA GLN A 18 14.15 7.03 2.86
C GLN A 18 14.02 7.93 1.61
N ARG A 19 12.86 8.57 1.44
CA ARG A 19 12.52 9.43 0.29
C ARG A 19 12.52 8.71 -1.06
N GLN A 20 12.38 7.39 -1.06
CA GLN A 20 12.21 6.61 -2.27
C GLN A 20 10.74 6.58 -2.67
N GLN A 21 10.47 6.58 -3.98
CA GLN A 21 9.12 6.33 -4.47
C GLN A 21 8.86 4.84 -4.49
N VAL A 22 7.73 4.42 -3.91
CA VAL A 22 7.24 3.06 -3.92
C VAL A 22 5.92 3.04 -4.68
N ARG A 23 5.85 2.26 -5.76
CA ARG A 23 4.65 2.10 -6.58
C ARG A 23 4.04 0.73 -6.31
N LEU A 24 2.72 0.64 -6.24
CA LEU A 24 2.07 -0.67 -6.02
C LEU A 24 2.35 -1.62 -7.17
N SER A 25 2.39 -1.11 -8.41
CA SER A 25 2.69 -1.91 -9.61
C SER A 25 4.02 -2.65 -9.56
N ASP A 26 5.01 -2.16 -8.82
CA ASP A 26 6.37 -2.70 -8.83
C ASP A 26 6.44 -4.10 -8.19
N PHE A 27 5.38 -4.49 -7.47
CA PHE A 27 5.24 -5.81 -6.85
C PHE A 27 4.32 -6.77 -7.62
N LEU A 28 3.66 -6.30 -8.67
CA LEU A 28 2.68 -7.09 -9.41
C LEU A 28 3.36 -8.26 -10.14
N GLY A 29 2.93 -9.49 -9.84
CA GLY A 29 3.51 -10.71 -10.42
C GLY A 29 4.77 -11.21 -9.71
N GLU A 30 5.39 -10.37 -8.87
CA GLU A 30 6.60 -10.72 -8.11
C GLU A 30 6.25 -11.38 -6.76
N LYS A 31 5.27 -10.83 -6.04
CA LYS A 31 4.86 -11.33 -4.71
C LYS A 31 3.46 -10.86 -4.32
N HIS A 32 2.90 -11.49 -3.29
CA HIS A 32 1.70 -10.98 -2.61
C HIS A 32 2.05 -9.78 -1.72
N VAL A 33 1.13 -8.81 -1.66
CA VAL A 33 1.29 -7.56 -0.88
C VAL A 33 0.12 -7.41 0.09
N VAL A 34 0.41 -7.07 1.34
CA VAL A 34 -0.59 -6.73 2.36
C VAL A 34 -0.48 -5.23 2.64
N LEU A 35 -1.59 -4.51 2.55
CA LEU A 35 -1.66 -3.07 2.87
C LEU A 35 -2.25 -2.89 4.27
N ALA A 36 -1.46 -2.32 5.18
CA ALA A 36 -1.90 -1.96 6.52
C ALA A 36 -2.02 -0.44 6.64
N PHE A 37 -3.24 0.05 6.86
CA PHE A 37 -3.51 1.46 7.11
C PHE A 37 -3.65 1.69 8.62
N TYR A 38 -2.96 2.68 9.15
CA TYR A 38 -2.99 3.06 10.56
C TYR A 38 -3.07 4.57 10.70
N LEU A 39 -3.56 5.04 11.86
CA LEU A 39 -3.90 6.45 12.08
C LEU A 39 -2.69 7.37 12.11
N LEU A 40 -1.71 7.06 12.97
CA LEU A 40 -0.54 7.89 13.20
C LEU A 40 0.64 7.03 13.67
N ALA A 41 1.86 7.50 13.43
CA ALA A 41 3.05 6.91 14.03
C ALA A 41 3.05 7.11 15.56
N PHE A 42 3.69 6.18 16.28
CA PHE A 42 3.92 6.25 17.74
C PHE A 42 2.64 6.25 18.61
N THR A 43 1.52 5.71 18.12
CA THR A 43 0.33 5.45 18.94
C THR A 43 0.27 3.99 19.38
N PRO A 44 -0.13 3.67 20.63
CA PRO A 44 -0.43 2.31 21.04
C PRO A 44 -1.47 1.65 20.11
N GLY A 45 -1.31 0.36 19.87
CA GLY A 45 -2.27 -0.48 19.15
C GLY A 45 -3.19 -1.24 20.09
#